data_AF-B4GXI1-F1
#
_entry.id   AF-B4GXI1-F1
#
_cell.length_a   1.000
_cell.length_b   1.000
_cell.length_c   1.000
_cell.angle_alpha   90.00
_cell.angle_beta   90.00
_cell.angle_gamma   90.00
#
_symmetry.space_group_name_H-M   'P 1'
#
loop_
_entity.id
_entity.type
_entity.pdbx_description
1 polymer ?
#
loop_
_entity_poly.entity_id
_entity_poly.type
_entity_poly.pdbx_seq_one_letter_code
_entity_poly.pdbx_strand_id
1 'polypeptide(L)'
;MRTSAVSIFFGSSAVLLLVMLLPSTVEAASEPVCTYRNSEDETIFLKYLPLLKRGQDYVDFGQDGKCLKRAICTDTFKILVEDCVQHKINCANKDRFTGVFPACCLKCP
;
A
#
# COMPACT_ATOMS: atom_id res chain seq x y z
N MET A 1 -47.15 -35.67 55.83
CA MET A 1 -46.95 -35.53 54.37
C MET A 1 -46.13 -34.28 54.13
N ARG A 2 -44.95 -34.40 53.51
CA ARG A 2 -44.01 -33.31 53.22
C ARG A 2 -44.31 -32.74 51.84
N THR A 3 -44.42 -31.43 51.70
CA THR A 3 -44.33 -30.74 50.42
C THR A 3 -43.17 -29.76 50.50
N SER A 4 -42.03 -30.15 49.94
CA SER A 4 -40.85 -29.30 49.85
C SER A 4 -41.03 -28.26 48.75
N ALA A 5 -40.69 -27.02 49.07
CA ALA A 5 -40.65 -25.89 48.16
C ALA A 5 -39.66 -26.11 47.01
N VAL A 6 -40.09 -25.78 45.79
CA VAL A 6 -39.22 -25.74 44.61
C VAL A 6 -38.50 -24.40 44.61
N SER A 7 -37.19 -24.41 44.90
CA SER A 7 -36.33 -23.23 44.76
C SER A 7 -35.89 -23.11 43.31
N ILE A 8 -36.43 -22.13 42.59
CA ILE A 8 -36.05 -21.85 41.21
C ILE A 8 -34.82 -20.94 41.21
N PHE A 9 -33.66 -21.49 40.85
CA PHE A 9 -32.42 -20.76 40.61
C PHE A 9 -32.53 -20.00 39.27
N PHE A 10 -32.98 -18.74 39.31
CA PHE A 10 -33.06 -17.83 38.15
C PHE A 10 -31.84 -16.88 38.02
N GLY A 11 -30.63 -17.30 38.43
CA GLY A 11 -29.46 -16.40 38.49
C GLY A 11 -28.53 -16.44 37.28
N SER A 12 -28.44 -17.57 36.57
CA SER A 12 -27.28 -17.86 35.72
C SER A 12 -27.50 -17.61 34.22
N SER A 13 -28.76 -17.47 33.77
CA SER A 13 -29.09 -17.46 32.34
C SER A 13 -28.98 -16.09 31.67
N ALA A 14 -29.05 -15.00 32.45
CA ALA A 14 -29.00 -13.64 31.89
C ALA A 14 -27.58 -13.22 31.46
N VAL A 15 -26.54 -13.75 32.11
CA VAL A 15 -25.14 -13.43 31.80
C VAL A 15 -24.70 -14.06 30.47
N LEU A 16 -25.20 -15.25 30.13
CA LEU A 16 -24.85 -15.94 28.89
C LEU A 16 -25.42 -15.24 27.64
N LEU A 17 -26.58 -14.59 27.76
CA LEU A 17 -27.22 -13.85 26.66
C LEU A 17 -26.51 -12.52 26.35
N LEU A 18 -25.86 -11.88 27.34
CA LEU A 18 -25.13 -10.63 27.12
C LEU A 18 -23.84 -10.82 26.30
N VAL A 19 -23.19 -11.98 26.40
CA VAL A 19 -21.92 -12.25 25.69
C VAL A 19 -22.12 -12.43 24.18
N MET A 20 -23.29 -12.90 23.76
CA MET A 20 -23.66 -13.06 22.34
C MET A 20 -23.96 -11.72 21.63
N LEU A 21 -24.13 -10.63 22.39
CA LEU A 21 -24.48 -9.30 21.90
C LEU A 21 -23.27 -8.38 21.73
N LEU A 22 -22.04 -8.85 21.97
CA LEU A 22 -20.86 -8.09 21.59
C LEU A 22 -20.65 -8.25 20.07
N PRO A 23 -20.86 -7.19 19.26
CA PRO A 23 -20.45 -7.24 17.87
C PRO A 23 -18.93 -7.42 17.86
N SER A 24 -18.47 -8.57 17.38
CA SER A 24 -17.08 -8.78 17.01
C SER A 24 -16.77 -7.89 15.81
N THR A 25 -16.42 -6.63 16.08
CA THR A 25 -15.92 -5.71 15.06
C THR A 25 -14.50 -6.17 14.69
N VAL A 26 -14.41 -7.10 13.73
CA VAL A 26 -13.14 -7.42 13.10
C VAL A 26 -12.78 -6.21 12.24
N GLU A 27 -11.92 -5.35 12.78
CA GLU A 27 -11.42 -4.19 12.08
C GLU A 27 -10.44 -4.67 11.03
N ALA A 28 -10.93 -4.85 9.80
CA ALA A 28 -10.10 -5.21 8.65
C ALA A 28 -9.23 -4.01 8.29
N ALA A 29 -8.05 -3.91 8.91
CA ALA A 29 -7.05 -2.93 8.53
C ALA A 29 -6.49 -3.31 7.14
N SER A 30 -6.70 -2.47 6.14
CA SER A 30 -6.07 -2.64 4.83
C SER A 30 -4.57 -2.41 4.95
N GLU A 31 -3.77 -3.17 4.18
CA GLU A 31 -2.33 -2.90 4.08
C GLU A 31 -2.09 -1.45 3.63
N PRO A 32 -1.15 -0.72 4.26
CA PRO A 32 -0.82 0.64 3.86
C PRO A 32 -0.23 0.67 2.45
N VAL A 33 -0.74 1.57 1.61
CA VAL A 33 -0.30 1.79 0.23
C VAL A 33 0.04 3.26 0.01
N CYS A 34 0.99 3.51 -0.88
CA CYS A 34 1.24 4.84 -1.39
C CYS A 34 0.36 5.10 -2.62
N THR A 35 -0.16 6.32 -2.73
CA THR A 35 -0.99 6.74 -3.86
C THR A 35 -0.24 7.77 -4.70
N TYR A 36 -0.19 7.55 -6.01
CA TYR A 36 0.45 8.44 -6.96
C TYR A 36 -0.48 8.73 -8.14
N ARG A 37 -0.52 9.98 -8.61
CA ARG A 37 -1.21 10.34 -9.87
C ARG A 37 -0.20 10.50 -11.00
N ASN A 38 -0.39 9.71 -12.06
CA ASN A 38 0.46 9.78 -13.26
C ASN A 38 0.08 10.99 -14.15
N SER A 39 0.80 11.16 -15.25
CA SER A 39 0.57 12.24 -16.22
C SER A 39 -0.77 12.16 -16.94
N GLU A 40 -1.41 10.99 -16.96
CA GLU A 40 -2.73 10.73 -17.55
C GLU A 40 -3.88 10.84 -16.52
N ASP A 41 -3.59 11.37 -15.33
CA ASP A 41 -4.52 11.56 -14.21
C ASP A 41 -5.04 10.25 -13.57
N GLU A 42 -4.42 9.12 -13.92
CA GLU A 42 -4.71 7.80 -13.34
C GLU A 42 -4.06 7.65 -11.97
N THR A 43 -4.78 6.94 -11.08
CA THR A 43 -4.32 6.64 -9.73
C THR A 43 -3.56 5.32 -9.70
N ILE A 44 -2.29 5.39 -9.34
CA ILE A 44 -1.39 4.25 -9.17
C ILE A 44 -1.18 3.97 -7.68
N PHE A 45 -1.37 2.71 -7.30
CA PHE A 45 -1.11 2.24 -5.94
C PHE A 45 0.22 1.50 -5.88
N LEU A 46 1.11 1.96 -5.00
CA LEU A 46 2.44 1.38 -4.81
C LEU A 46 2.59 0.86 -3.39
N LYS A 47 3.33 -0.24 -3.25
CA LYS A 47 3.62 -0.84 -1.95
C LYS A 47 5.08 -0.67 -1.57
N TYR A 48 5.35 -0.55 -0.28
CA TYR A 48 6.67 -0.85 0.25
C TYR A 48 6.74 -2.33 0.61
N LEU A 49 7.79 -3.03 0.17
CA LEU A 49 8.00 -4.46 0.42
C LEU A 49 9.00 -4.62 1.58
N PRO A 50 8.55 -4.86 2.84
CA PRO A 50 9.42 -4.79 4.01
C PRO A 50 10.50 -5.87 4.01
N LEU A 51 10.18 -7.07 3.53
CA LEU A 51 11.11 -8.19 3.44
C LEU A 51 12.28 -7.92 2.50
N LEU A 52 12.06 -7.11 1.45
CA LEU A 52 13.08 -6.73 0.48
C LEU A 52 13.71 -5.37 0.81
N LYS A 53 13.23 -4.68 1.86
CA LYS A 53 13.57 -3.29 2.20
C LYS A 53 13.53 -2.37 0.98
N ARG A 54 12.49 -2.53 0.15
CA ARG A 54 12.41 -1.89 -1.17
C ARG A 54 11.00 -1.39 -1.45
N GLY A 55 10.90 -0.14 -1.86
CA GLY A 55 9.70 0.43 -2.44
C GLY A 55 9.42 -0.11 -3.83
N GLN A 56 8.18 -0.47 -4.11
CA GLN A 56 7.72 -0.60 -5.49
C GLN A 56 7.80 0.77 -6.16
N ASP A 57 8.23 0.76 -7.41
CA ASP A 57 8.33 1.94 -8.24
C ASP A 57 7.41 1.88 -9.45
N TYR A 58 7.05 3.06 -9.95
CA TYR A 58 6.29 3.27 -11.18
C TYR A 58 6.98 4.33 -12.01
N VAL A 59 7.12 4.09 -13.31
CA VAL A 59 7.72 5.03 -14.25
C VAL A 59 6.61 5.59 -15.13
N ASP A 60 6.46 6.91 -15.11
CA ASP A 60 5.51 7.65 -15.92
C ASP A 60 6.14 7.94 -17.28
N PHE A 61 5.43 7.63 -18.36
CA PHE A 61 5.92 7.79 -19.73
C PHE A 61 5.18 8.91 -20.44
N GLY A 62 5.93 9.75 -21.15
CA GLY A 62 5.38 10.72 -22.08
C GLY A 62 5.02 10.06 -23.41
N GLN A 63 4.23 10.78 -24.21
CA GLN A 63 3.81 10.32 -25.55
C GLN A 63 4.99 10.11 -26.51
N ASP A 64 6.13 10.74 -26.27
CA ASP A 64 7.34 10.54 -27.06
C ASP A 64 8.07 9.23 -26.69
N GLY A 65 7.56 8.43 -25.75
CA GLY A 65 8.16 7.17 -25.30
C GLY A 65 9.37 7.36 -24.39
N LYS A 66 9.64 8.59 -23.93
CA LYS A 66 10.59 8.83 -22.81
C LYS A 66 9.82 8.80 -21.50
N CYS A 67 10.51 8.46 -20.42
CA CYS A 67 9.92 8.66 -19.11
C CYS A 67 9.98 10.13 -18.69
N LEU A 68 8.99 10.55 -17.93
CA LEU A 68 8.87 11.89 -17.36
C LEU A 68 9.47 11.92 -15.95
N LYS A 69 9.02 10.97 -15.12
CA LYS A 69 9.33 10.86 -13.70
C LYS A 69 9.14 9.42 -13.22
N ARG A 70 9.72 9.11 -12.07
CA ARG A 70 9.56 7.84 -11.37
C ARG A 70 9.00 8.11 -9.98
N ALA A 71 7.98 7.37 -9.59
CA ALA A 71 7.43 7.39 -8.23
C ALA A 71 7.87 6.14 -7.47
N ILE A 72 8.26 6.29 -6.20
CA ILE A 72 8.72 5.20 -5.33
C ILE A 72 7.98 5.28 -4.00
N CYS A 73 7.42 4.17 -3.54
CA CYS A 73 6.81 4.11 -2.21
C CYS A 73 7.88 3.89 -1.13
N THR A 74 8.00 4.80 -0.17
CA THR A 74 8.98 4.70 0.93
C THR A 74 8.50 3.78 2.05
N ASP A 75 9.41 3.44 2.96
CA ASP A 75 9.15 2.69 4.20
C ASP A 75 8.14 3.37 5.15
N THR A 76 7.97 4.69 5.00
CA THR A 76 7.02 5.53 5.72
C THR A 76 5.71 5.73 4.96
N PHE A 77 5.47 4.95 3.91
CA PHE A 77 4.27 5.01 3.06
C PHE A 77 4.05 6.39 2.43
N LYS A 78 5.14 7.07 2.06
CA LYS A 78 5.12 8.32 1.31
C LYS A 78 5.63 8.07 -0.10
N ILE A 79 5.14 8.86 -1.05
CA ILE A 79 5.69 8.86 -2.41
C ILE A 79 6.93 9.77 -2.44
N LEU A 80 8.03 9.21 -2.93
CA LEU A 80 9.17 9.96 -3.45
C LEU A 80 9.05 10.04 -4.97
N VAL A 81 9.17 11.23 -5.55
CA VAL A 81 9.18 11.43 -7.01
C VAL A 81 10.60 11.82 -7.45
N GLU A 82 11.15 11.07 -8.39
CA GLU A 82 12.42 11.36 -9.06
C GLU A 82 12.13 11.86 -10.48
N ASP A 83 12.61 13.06 -10.80
CA ASP A 83 12.45 13.65 -12.13
C ASP A 83 13.67 13.35 -13.00
N CYS A 84 13.47 13.18 -14.31
CA CYS A 84 14.57 12.95 -15.24
C CYS A 84 15.68 14.00 -15.19
N VAL A 85 15.34 15.26 -14.85
CA VAL A 85 16.30 16.36 -14.73
C VAL A 85 17.29 16.20 -13.58
N GLN A 86 16.97 15.36 -12.59
CA GLN A 86 17.85 15.07 -11.45
C GLN A 86 19.00 14.13 -11.85
N HIS A 87 18.89 13.44 -12.99
CA HIS A 87 19.88 12.49 -13.47
C HIS A 87 20.69 13.04 -14.64
N LYS A 88 22.02 13.07 -14.48
CA LYS A 88 22.96 13.50 -15.53
C LYS A 88 23.22 12.38 -16.55
N ILE A 89 22.15 11.91 -17.20
CA ILE A 89 22.21 10.86 -18.21
C ILE A 89 22.43 11.45 -19.61
N ASN A 90 23.23 10.77 -20.42
CA ASN A 90 23.49 11.07 -21.82
C ASN A 90 23.75 9.78 -22.62
N CYS A 91 23.89 9.87 -23.93
CA CYS A 91 24.11 8.67 -24.76
C CYS A 91 25.43 7.96 -24.54
N ALA A 92 26.43 8.64 -23.97
CA ALA A 92 27.72 8.04 -23.67
C ALA A 92 27.75 7.28 -22.33
N ASN A 93 26.74 7.45 -21.46
CA ASN A 93 26.69 6.80 -20.15
C ASN A 93 25.39 6.06 -19.86
N LYS A 94 24.44 6.01 -20.80
CA LYS A 94 23.13 5.37 -20.65
C LYS A 94 23.23 3.90 -20.27
N ASP A 95 24.22 3.21 -20.82
CA ASP A 95 24.55 1.80 -20.58
C ASP A 95 24.95 1.49 -19.12
N ARG A 96 25.33 2.52 -18.34
CA ARG A 96 25.71 2.36 -16.92
C ARG A 96 24.51 2.22 -15.98
N PHE A 97 23.30 2.55 -16.45
CA PHE A 97 22.09 2.50 -15.64
C PHE A 97 21.37 1.17 -15.86
N THR A 98 21.29 0.34 -14.83
CA THR A 98 20.55 -0.92 -14.87
C THR A 98 19.08 -0.67 -14.56
N GLY A 99 18.19 -0.98 -15.50
CA GLY A 99 16.73 -0.83 -15.35
C GLY A 99 16.12 0.15 -16.35
N VAL A 100 14.84 0.48 -16.13
CA VAL A 100 14.09 1.38 -17.02
C VAL A 100 14.47 2.83 -16.77
N PHE A 101 14.44 3.29 -15.52
CA PHE A 101 14.77 4.66 -15.12
C PHE A 101 16.16 4.72 -14.46
N PRO A 102 16.99 5.75 -14.72
CA PRO A 102 16.74 6.91 -15.59
C PRO A 102 17.07 6.67 -17.08
N ALA A 103 17.38 5.44 -17.50
CA ALA A 103 17.77 5.12 -18.89
C ALA A 103 16.73 5.55 -19.96
N CYS A 104 15.45 5.55 -19.59
CA CYS A 104 14.33 6.00 -20.40
C CYS A 104 14.19 7.53 -20.54
N CYS A 105 14.95 8.33 -19.78
CA CYS A 105 14.82 9.80 -19.79
C CYS A 105 15.30 10.46 -21.08
N LEU A 106 16.07 9.73 -21.90
CA LEU A 106 16.47 10.18 -23.22
C LEU A 106 16.48 9.04 -24.25
N LYS A 107 16.32 9.43 -25.52
CA LYS A 107 16.52 8.55 -26.66
C LYS A 107 17.88 8.84 -27.28
N CYS A 108 18.58 7.77 -27.62
CA CYS A 108 19.83 7.86 -28.38
C CYS A 108 19.55 7.42 -29.81
N PRO A 109 20.18 8.09 -30.79
CA PRO A 109 20.12 7.65 -32.18
C PRO A 109 20.81 6.28 -32.38
#